data_AF-H9F454-F1
#
_entry.id   AF-H9F454-F1
#
_cell.length_a   1.000
_cell.length_b   1.000
_cell.length_c   1.000
_cell.angle_alpha   90.00
_cell.angle_beta   90.00
_cell.angle_gamma   90.00
#
_symmetry.space_group_name_H-M   'P 1'
#
loop_
_entity.id
_entity.type
_entity.pdbx_description
1 polymer ?
#
loop_
_entity_poly.entity_id
_entity_poly.type
_entity_poly.pdbx_seq_one_letter_code
_entity_poly.pdbx_strand_id
1 'polypeptide(L)'
;RSGGAPRQDAAREAPGSEAARPEQEPPAAEPVPVCTIFSQRAPPAPRDGFEPQMVKSPSFGGASEAPARTPPQAVQPSPSLSTFFGDAAASHSLASDFFDSFTTSAFVSVSNPGAGSPASASPPPVSVPGTEGRPEPAAMRGPQAAAPPASPEPFAHIQAVFAGSDDPFATALSMSEMDRRNDAWLPGEATRGVLRAVAAQQRGAVFVDKENLTMPGLRFDNIQGDAVKDLMLRFLGEKAAAKRQVLNADSVEQSFVGLKQLISCRNWRAAVDLCGRLLTAHGQGYGKSGLPTSHTTDSLQLWFVRLALLVKLGLFQNAEMEFEPFGNLDQPDLYYEYYPHVYPGRRGSMVPFSMRILHAELQQYLGNPQESLDRLHRVKTVCSKILANLEQGLAEDGAMSSVTQEGRQASVRLWRSRLGRVMYSMANCLLLMKDYVLAVEAYHAVIKYYPEQEPQLLSGIGRISLQIGDIKTAEKYFQDVEKVTQKLDGLQGKIMVLMNRAFLHLGQNNFAEAHRFFTEILRMDPTNAVANNNAAVCLLYLGKLKDSLRQLEAMVQQDPRHYLHESVLFNLTTMYELESSRSMQKKQALLEAVAGKEGDSFNTQCLKLA
;
A
#
# COMPACT_ATOMS: atom_id res chain seq x y z
N ARG A 1 -41.59 36.56 -59.07
CA ARG A 1 -40.67 36.55 -60.23
C ARG A 1 -39.26 36.39 -59.69
N SER A 2 -38.54 35.34 -60.13
CA SER A 2 -37.07 35.19 -60.22
C SER A 2 -36.23 35.69 -59.04
N GLY A 3 -35.51 34.89 -58.26
CA GLY A 3 -34.67 33.75 -58.66
C GLY A 3 -33.20 34.18 -58.69
N GLY A 4 -32.33 33.40 -58.03
CA GLY A 4 -30.88 33.41 -58.30
C GLY A 4 -29.99 33.86 -57.15
N ALA A 5 -29.37 32.89 -56.47
CA ALA A 5 -28.00 33.03 -55.96
C ALA A 5 -27.02 32.87 -57.14
N PRO A 6 -25.76 33.38 -57.10
CA PRO A 6 -24.68 32.65 -56.41
C PRO A 6 -23.50 33.47 -55.82
N ARG A 7 -22.67 32.69 -55.11
CA ARG A 7 -21.38 32.83 -54.37
C ARG A 7 -20.23 33.73 -54.91
N GLN A 8 -19.42 34.23 -53.95
CA GLN A 8 -17.93 34.29 -53.79
C GLN A 8 -17.60 35.46 -52.82
N ASP A 9 -16.64 35.49 -51.89
CA ASP A 9 -15.53 34.63 -51.45
C ASP A 9 -15.02 35.08 -50.05
N ALA A 10 -14.32 34.17 -49.37
CA ALA A 10 -13.20 34.31 -48.41
C ALA A 10 -13.22 35.23 -47.15
N ALA A 11 -13.22 34.53 -46.00
CA ALA A 11 -12.23 34.56 -44.91
C ALA A 11 -12.01 35.81 -44.02
N ARG A 12 -12.44 35.70 -42.75
CA ARG A 12 -11.63 36.04 -41.56
C ARG A 12 -11.85 34.98 -40.49
N GLU A 13 -10.79 34.25 -40.16
CA GLU A 13 -10.71 33.25 -39.10
C GLU A 13 -10.75 33.89 -37.71
N ALA A 14 -11.47 33.24 -36.78
CA ALA A 14 -11.44 33.51 -35.35
C ALA A 14 -10.57 32.44 -34.65
N PRO A 15 -9.78 32.77 -33.62
CA PRO A 15 -8.88 31.83 -32.98
C PRO A 15 -9.65 30.82 -32.11
N GLY A 16 -9.23 29.56 -32.23
CA GLY A 16 -9.86 28.37 -31.67
C GLY A 16 -9.83 28.26 -30.14
N SER A 17 -10.83 27.52 -29.66
CA SER A 17 -11.03 27.09 -28.28
C SER A 17 -9.93 26.13 -27.80
N GLU A 18 -9.22 26.51 -26.74
CA GLU A 18 -8.42 25.57 -25.94
C GLU A 18 -9.34 24.54 -25.25
N ALA A 19 -9.02 23.27 -25.47
CA ALA A 19 -9.67 22.14 -24.84
C ALA A 19 -9.41 22.15 -23.32
N ALA A 20 -10.49 22.13 -22.54
CA ALA A 20 -10.44 21.98 -21.09
C ALA A 20 -9.78 20.65 -20.70
N ARG A 21 -8.81 20.73 -19.79
CA ARG A 21 -8.14 19.59 -19.15
C ARG A 21 -9.16 18.78 -18.34
N PRO A 22 -9.03 17.44 -18.23
CA PRO A 22 -9.92 16.65 -17.38
C PRO A 22 -9.70 17.00 -15.91
N GLU A 23 -10.79 17.28 -15.21
CA GLU A 23 -10.82 17.48 -13.76
C GLU A 23 -10.26 16.24 -13.05
N GLN A 24 -9.39 16.46 -12.07
CA GLN A 24 -8.88 15.43 -11.17
C GLN A 24 -10.05 14.87 -10.35
N GLU A 25 -10.22 13.54 -10.36
CA GLU A 25 -11.11 12.87 -9.42
C GLU A 25 -10.66 13.18 -7.97
N PRO A 26 -11.61 13.40 -7.04
CA PRO A 26 -11.28 13.67 -5.65
C PRO A 26 -10.59 12.46 -5.00
N PRO A 27 -9.75 12.68 -3.97
CA PRO A 27 -9.03 11.60 -3.29
C PRO A 27 -10.02 10.59 -2.70
N ALA A 28 -9.66 9.30 -2.76
CA ALA A 28 -10.46 8.19 -2.26
C ALA A 28 -10.87 8.42 -0.80
N ALA A 29 -12.18 8.35 -0.54
CA ALA A 29 -12.76 8.49 0.79
C ALA A 29 -12.30 7.36 1.73
N GLU A 30 -12.16 7.67 3.03
CA GLU A 30 -11.94 6.65 4.06
C GLU A 30 -12.94 5.49 3.93
N PRO A 31 -12.54 4.25 4.22
CA PRO A 31 -13.45 3.12 4.23
C PRO A 31 -14.49 3.33 5.33
N VAL A 32 -15.71 3.68 4.91
CA VAL A 32 -16.87 3.81 5.79
C VAL A 32 -17.19 2.44 6.38
N PRO A 33 -17.43 2.30 7.70
CA PRO A 33 -17.56 0.98 8.31
C PRO A 33 -18.76 0.21 7.76
N VAL A 34 -18.47 -1.03 7.37
CA VAL A 34 -19.46 -2.04 6.97
C VAL A 34 -19.69 -2.94 8.19
N CYS A 35 -20.90 -2.91 8.76
CA CYS A 35 -21.25 -3.71 9.93
C CYS A 35 -21.24 -5.20 9.58
N THR A 36 -20.59 -6.01 10.41
CA THR A 36 -20.66 -7.48 10.34
C THR A 36 -21.55 -8.03 11.46
N ILE A 37 -22.23 -9.16 11.23
CA ILE A 37 -23.16 -9.75 12.22
C ILE A 37 -22.43 -10.26 13.48
N PHE A 38 -21.16 -10.69 13.34
CA PHE A 38 -20.28 -11.13 14.43
C PHE A 38 -18.83 -10.73 14.14
N SER A 39 -18.02 -10.41 15.15
CA SER A 39 -16.58 -10.17 14.95
C SER A 39 -15.86 -11.45 14.54
N GLN A 40 -14.98 -11.37 13.54
CA GLN A 40 -14.07 -12.47 13.20
C GLN A 40 -13.16 -12.76 14.41
N ARG A 41 -13.09 -14.03 14.82
CA ARG A 41 -12.11 -14.46 15.83
C ARG A 41 -10.75 -14.51 15.15
N ALA A 42 -9.80 -13.66 15.57
CA ALA A 42 -8.42 -13.74 15.11
C ALA A 42 -7.87 -15.18 15.31
N PRO A 43 -7.01 -15.69 14.42
CA PRO A 43 -6.37 -16.98 14.63
C PRO A 43 -5.60 -16.98 15.95
N PRO A 44 -5.59 -18.10 16.71
CA PRO A 44 -4.83 -18.16 17.93
C PRO A 44 -3.34 -17.96 17.61
N ALA A 45 -2.69 -17.06 18.35
CA ALA A 45 -1.23 -16.99 18.38
C ALA A 45 -0.67 -18.39 18.70
N PRO A 46 0.47 -18.80 18.11
CA PRO A 46 1.09 -20.07 18.44
C PRO A 46 1.42 -20.05 19.94
N ARG A 47 0.76 -20.91 20.72
CA ARG A 47 1.12 -21.15 22.11
C ARG A 47 2.32 -22.07 22.12
N ASP A 48 3.41 -21.57 22.67
CA ASP A 48 4.60 -22.34 23.01
C ASP A 48 4.27 -23.54 23.90
N GLY A 49 5.05 -24.60 23.69
CA GLY A 49 4.80 -25.96 24.13
C GLY A 49 4.55 -26.14 25.62
N PHE A 50 3.57 -27.01 25.90
CA PHE A 50 3.49 -27.75 27.14
C PHE A 50 3.03 -29.17 26.80
N GLU A 51 3.93 -30.15 26.93
CA GLU A 51 3.62 -31.58 26.77
C GLU A 51 2.72 -32.07 27.92
N PRO A 52 1.75 -32.98 27.65
CA PRO A 52 0.96 -33.59 28.72
C PRO A 52 1.71 -34.79 29.29
N GLN A 53 2.30 -34.61 30.47
CA GLN A 53 2.86 -35.72 31.25
C GLN A 53 1.73 -36.46 31.99
N MET A 54 1.54 -37.73 31.65
CA MET A 54 0.65 -38.67 32.35
C MET A 54 1.06 -38.85 33.82
N VAL A 55 0.17 -38.56 34.77
CA VAL A 55 0.26 -39.08 36.14
C VAL A 55 -1.12 -39.53 36.64
N LYS A 56 -1.11 -40.71 37.27
CA LYS A 56 -2.22 -41.59 37.67
C LYS A 56 -3.09 -41.03 38.81
N SER A 57 -4.33 -41.51 38.85
CA SER A 57 -5.33 -41.38 39.93
C SER A 57 -4.85 -41.93 41.29
N PRO A 58 -5.55 -41.60 42.39
CA PRO A 58 -6.46 -42.61 42.95
C PRO A 58 -7.81 -42.07 43.47
N SER A 59 -8.74 -43.04 43.57
CA SER A 59 -10.16 -42.99 43.97
C SER A 59 -10.45 -42.65 45.43
N PHE A 60 -11.72 -42.30 45.70
CA PHE A 60 -12.65 -42.62 46.82
C PHE A 60 -13.71 -41.49 46.85
N GLY A 61 -15.03 -41.62 46.95
CA GLY A 61 -16.02 -42.69 47.11
C GLY A 61 -17.35 -42.04 47.55
N GLY A 62 -18.51 -42.59 47.17
CA GLY A 62 -19.76 -42.48 47.97
C GLY A 62 -20.95 -41.61 47.50
N ALA A 63 -21.92 -42.29 46.86
CA ALA A 63 -23.37 -42.30 47.14
C ALA A 63 -24.36 -41.11 46.85
N SER A 64 -25.35 -41.45 46.00
CA SER A 64 -26.83 -41.27 46.10
C SER A 64 -27.60 -40.08 45.49
N GLU A 65 -28.38 -40.44 44.45
CA GLU A 65 -29.74 -40.04 43.96
C GLU A 65 -30.34 -38.61 44.07
N ALA A 66 -30.69 -38.02 42.91
CA ALA A 66 -32.03 -37.61 42.41
C ALA A 66 -31.96 -36.43 41.40
N PRO A 67 -32.90 -36.28 40.42
CA PRO A 67 -32.65 -35.55 39.18
C PRO A 67 -32.91 -34.04 39.30
N ALA A 68 -31.90 -33.23 39.00
CA ALA A 68 -32.02 -31.78 38.97
C ALA A 68 -32.38 -31.27 37.56
N ARG A 69 -33.58 -30.68 37.48
CA ARG A 69 -34.09 -29.67 36.54
C ARG A 69 -33.09 -29.14 35.49
N THR A 70 -33.50 -29.24 34.22
CA THR A 70 -32.97 -28.44 33.11
C THR A 70 -32.97 -26.95 33.47
N PRO A 71 -31.83 -26.23 33.40
CA PRO A 71 -31.84 -24.78 33.56
C PRO A 71 -32.49 -24.13 32.32
N PRO A 72 -33.19 -22.99 32.50
CA PRO A 72 -33.88 -22.31 31.41
C PRO A 72 -32.87 -21.77 30.39
N GLN A 73 -33.26 -21.76 29.11
CA GLN A 73 -32.53 -21.08 28.04
C GLN A 73 -32.29 -19.63 28.46
N ALA A 74 -31.04 -19.31 28.79
CA ALA A 74 -30.59 -17.96 29.02
C ALA A 74 -30.70 -17.19 27.71
N VAL A 75 -31.63 -16.24 27.68
CA VAL A 75 -31.70 -15.17 26.68
C VAL A 75 -30.31 -14.52 26.63
N GLN A 76 -29.63 -14.67 25.50
CA GLN A 76 -28.30 -14.07 25.28
C GLN A 76 -28.43 -12.54 25.39
N PRO A 77 -27.50 -11.87 26.09
CA PRO A 77 -27.52 -10.42 26.21
C PRO A 77 -27.29 -9.76 24.84
N SER A 78 -27.88 -8.58 24.65
CA SER A 78 -27.75 -7.75 23.45
C SER A 78 -26.28 -7.61 23.00
N PRO A 79 -25.99 -7.57 21.69
CA PRO A 79 -24.61 -7.41 21.22
C PRO A 79 -24.03 -6.09 21.73
N SER A 80 -22.84 -6.14 22.32
CA SER A 80 -22.09 -4.94 22.70
C SER A 80 -21.80 -4.10 21.46
N LEU A 81 -21.74 -2.76 21.60
CA LEU A 81 -21.39 -1.82 20.51
C LEU A 81 -20.08 -2.19 19.80
N SER A 82 -19.17 -2.85 20.51
CA SER A 82 -17.93 -3.43 19.97
C SER A 82 -18.17 -4.47 18.86
N THR A 83 -19.33 -5.11 18.79
CA THR A 83 -19.68 -6.08 17.73
C THR A 83 -20.07 -5.37 16.43
N PHE A 84 -20.63 -4.17 16.53
CA PHE A 84 -21.09 -3.35 15.38
C PHE A 84 -19.97 -2.53 14.75
N PHE A 85 -19.04 -2.05 15.57
CA PHE A 85 -17.92 -1.21 15.17
C PHE A 85 -16.54 -1.89 15.34
N GLY A 86 -16.51 -3.20 15.66
CA GLY A 86 -15.28 -3.93 15.92
C GLY A 86 -14.55 -4.40 14.66
N ASP A 87 -13.21 -4.28 14.69
CA ASP A 87 -12.15 -4.90 13.87
C ASP A 87 -12.47 -5.35 12.43
N ALA A 88 -13.30 -4.61 11.71
CA ALA A 88 -13.25 -4.56 10.24
C ALA A 88 -12.11 -3.63 9.74
N ALA A 89 -11.57 -2.77 10.61
CA ALA A 89 -10.41 -1.92 10.31
C ALA A 89 -9.12 -2.72 10.09
N ALA A 90 -9.06 -3.97 10.57
CA ALA A 90 -7.92 -4.86 10.37
C ALA A 90 -8.07 -5.74 9.10
N SER A 91 -9.29 -6.08 8.69
CA SER A 91 -9.56 -6.99 7.55
C SER A 91 -9.89 -6.27 6.24
N HIS A 92 -10.52 -5.09 6.29
CA HIS A 92 -10.50 -4.14 5.19
C HIS A 92 -9.30 -3.21 5.39
N SER A 93 -8.12 -3.78 5.15
CA SER A 93 -6.82 -3.22 5.53
C SER A 93 -6.68 -1.75 5.12
N LEU A 94 -6.21 -0.90 6.03
CA LEU A 94 -5.59 0.39 5.70
C LEU A 94 -4.51 0.24 4.58
N ALA A 95 -4.01 -0.97 4.36
CA ALA A 95 -3.15 -1.34 3.23
C ALA A 95 -3.85 -1.30 1.85
N SER A 96 -5.18 -1.44 1.73
CA SER A 96 -5.91 -1.21 0.45
C SER A 96 -5.84 0.25 0.10
N ASP A 97 -6.27 1.12 1.02
CA ASP A 97 -6.34 2.55 0.73
C ASP A 97 -4.94 3.13 0.57
N PHE A 98 -3.97 2.61 1.34
CA PHE A 98 -2.54 2.87 1.14
C PHE A 98 -2.12 2.53 -0.30
N PHE A 99 -2.36 1.30 -0.76
CA PHE A 99 -1.92 0.84 -2.07
C PHE A 99 -2.72 1.46 -3.24
N ASP A 100 -4.01 1.69 -3.08
CA ASP A 100 -4.91 2.32 -4.06
C ASP A 100 -4.59 3.81 -4.22
N SER A 101 -4.18 4.50 -3.15
CA SER A 101 -3.65 5.87 -3.22
C SER A 101 -2.36 5.97 -4.05
N PHE A 102 -1.53 4.91 -4.05
CA PHE A 102 -0.29 4.86 -4.85
C PHE A 102 -0.49 4.41 -6.29
N THR A 103 -1.51 3.60 -6.57
CA THR A 103 -1.79 3.16 -7.94
C THR A 103 -2.58 4.18 -8.76
N THR A 104 -3.34 5.06 -8.10
CA THR A 104 -4.09 6.17 -8.71
C THR A 104 -3.25 7.44 -8.91
N SER A 105 -2.23 7.67 -8.08
CA SER A 105 -1.24 8.73 -8.31
C SER A 105 -0.23 8.26 -9.36
N ALA A 106 -0.22 8.91 -10.53
CA ALA A 106 0.62 8.55 -11.68
C ALA A 106 2.01 8.02 -11.27
N PHE A 107 2.24 6.73 -11.52
CA PHE A 107 3.57 6.12 -11.53
C PHE A 107 4.42 6.87 -12.56
N VAL A 108 5.14 7.91 -12.14
CA VAL A 108 6.16 8.55 -12.97
C VAL A 108 7.35 7.61 -12.99
N SER A 109 7.26 6.68 -13.95
CA SER A 109 8.40 5.95 -14.49
C SER A 109 9.40 6.98 -15.00
N VAL A 110 10.54 7.10 -14.33
CA VAL A 110 11.74 7.64 -14.95
C VAL A 110 12.60 6.44 -15.33
N SER A 111 12.16 5.70 -16.36
CA SER A 111 13.06 4.80 -17.06
C SER A 111 14.15 5.66 -17.68
N ASN A 112 15.36 5.54 -17.15
CA ASN A 112 16.56 6.11 -17.75
C ASN A 112 16.75 5.48 -19.15
N PRO A 113 16.71 6.23 -20.26
CA PRO A 113 16.91 5.66 -21.60
C PRO A 113 18.33 5.13 -21.84
N GLY A 114 19.25 5.29 -20.88
CA GLY A 114 20.67 4.95 -21.02
C GLY A 114 21.16 3.68 -20.31
N ALA A 115 20.31 2.94 -19.59
CA ALA A 115 20.73 1.68 -18.95
C ALA A 115 20.67 0.53 -19.97
N GLY A 116 21.68 0.45 -20.83
CA GLY A 116 21.88 -0.71 -21.71
C GLY A 116 22.00 -1.99 -20.88
N SER A 117 21.26 -3.03 -21.27
CA SER A 117 21.38 -4.37 -20.68
C SER A 117 22.83 -4.85 -20.73
N PRO A 118 23.35 -5.51 -19.67
CA PRO A 118 24.63 -6.20 -19.80
C PRO A 118 24.45 -7.32 -20.84
N ALA A 119 25.14 -7.18 -21.97
CA ALA A 119 25.16 -8.19 -23.02
C ALA A 119 25.58 -9.55 -22.43
N SER A 120 24.84 -10.59 -22.82
CA SER A 120 25.14 -11.98 -22.50
C SER A 120 26.56 -12.34 -22.95
N ALA A 121 27.47 -12.56 -22.01
CA ALA A 121 28.77 -13.14 -22.31
C ALA A 121 28.59 -14.63 -22.60
N SER A 122 28.66 -15.01 -23.87
CA SER A 122 28.88 -16.41 -24.29
C SER A 122 30.29 -16.86 -23.91
N PRO A 123 30.51 -18.11 -23.47
CA PRO A 123 31.84 -18.61 -23.16
C PRO A 123 32.69 -18.77 -24.44
N PRO A 124 34.03 -18.68 -24.37
CA PRO A 124 34.87 -18.76 -25.56
C PRO A 124 34.92 -20.21 -26.08
N PRO A 125 35.11 -20.42 -27.40
CA PRO A 125 35.20 -21.75 -27.96
C PRO A 125 36.58 -22.37 -27.69
N VAL A 126 36.56 -23.63 -27.28
CA VAL A 126 37.72 -24.52 -27.21
C VAL A 126 38.22 -24.77 -28.64
N SER A 127 39.50 -24.52 -28.89
CA SER A 127 40.18 -24.95 -30.11
C SER A 127 41.54 -25.58 -29.77
N VAL A 128 41.72 -26.80 -30.25
CA VAL A 128 42.98 -27.57 -30.36
C VAL A 128 42.91 -28.11 -31.80
N PRO A 129 43.93 -27.98 -32.67
CA PRO A 129 45.19 -28.72 -32.50
C PRO A 129 46.49 -28.12 -33.10
N GLY A 130 47.62 -28.67 -32.64
CA GLY A 130 48.72 -29.05 -33.55
C GLY A 130 50.04 -28.26 -33.52
N THR A 131 50.97 -28.74 -32.68
CA THR A 131 52.39 -29.08 -32.99
C THR A 131 53.35 -28.11 -33.72
N GLU A 132 54.53 -27.98 -33.08
CA GLU A 132 55.90 -27.75 -33.60
C GLU A 132 56.53 -26.34 -33.51
N GLY A 133 57.69 -26.31 -32.81
CA GLY A 133 58.85 -25.50 -33.23
C GLY A 133 59.22 -24.28 -32.37
N ARG A 134 60.11 -24.46 -31.39
CA ARG A 134 61.07 -23.42 -30.93
C ARG A 134 62.42 -23.71 -31.62
N PRO A 135 63.31 -22.73 -31.92
CA PRO A 135 64.02 -21.97 -30.87
C PRO A 135 64.34 -20.47 -31.17
N GLU A 136 64.74 -19.77 -30.10
CA GLU A 136 65.42 -18.45 -30.00
C GLU A 136 66.87 -18.45 -30.63
N PRO A 137 67.77 -17.43 -30.49
CA PRO A 137 67.69 -16.02 -30.00
C PRO A 137 68.47 -14.99 -30.88
N ALA A 138 68.35 -13.68 -30.61
CA ALA A 138 69.44 -12.72 -30.86
C ALA A 138 69.35 -11.49 -29.95
N ALA A 139 70.50 -11.00 -29.49
CA ALA A 139 70.68 -10.24 -28.27
C ALA A 139 70.90 -8.72 -28.46
N MET A 140 70.85 -8.02 -27.31
CA MET A 140 71.61 -6.80 -26.94
C MET A 140 71.14 -5.42 -27.43
N ARG A 141 70.62 -4.59 -26.50
CA ARG A 141 71.36 -3.52 -25.78
C ARG A 141 70.39 -2.56 -25.05
N GLY A 142 70.58 -2.35 -23.74
CA GLY A 142 70.21 -1.08 -23.08
C GLY A 142 71.28 -0.01 -23.36
N PRO A 143 71.04 1.30 -23.13
CA PRO A 143 70.63 1.81 -21.81
C PRO A 143 69.61 2.98 -21.78
N GLN A 144 68.95 3.09 -20.61
CA GLN A 144 68.46 4.29 -19.89
C GLN A 144 67.56 5.36 -20.56
N ALA A 145 66.36 5.47 -19.96
CA ALA A 145 65.61 6.66 -19.55
C ALA A 145 65.31 7.79 -20.56
N ALA A 146 64.09 7.77 -21.07
CA ALA A 146 63.30 8.97 -21.36
C ALA A 146 61.84 8.70 -20.97
N ALA A 147 61.25 9.60 -20.18
CA ALA A 147 59.85 9.56 -19.78
C ALA A 147 58.93 9.65 -21.01
N PRO A 148 57.82 8.90 -21.08
CA PRO A 148 56.83 9.10 -22.13
C PRO A 148 56.09 10.43 -21.90
N PRO A 149 55.73 11.16 -22.97
CA PRO A 149 55.07 12.46 -22.87
C PRO A 149 53.69 12.31 -22.23
N ALA A 150 53.30 13.30 -21.44
CA ALA A 150 51.97 13.42 -20.85
C ALA A 150 50.89 13.29 -21.95
N SER A 151 49.99 12.32 -21.79
CA SER A 151 48.76 12.23 -22.56
C SER A 151 47.87 13.44 -22.25
N PRO A 152 47.23 14.07 -23.25
CA PRO A 152 46.42 15.27 -23.02
C PRO A 152 45.17 14.90 -22.21
N GLU A 153 44.89 15.66 -21.15
CA GLU A 153 43.66 15.53 -20.37
C GLU A 153 42.43 15.78 -21.25
N PRO A 154 41.46 14.85 -21.37
CA PRO A 154 40.26 15.11 -22.16
C PRO A 154 39.15 15.82 -21.37
N PHE A 155 39.20 15.84 -20.03
CA PHE A 155 37.99 16.06 -19.23
C PHE A 155 37.89 17.41 -18.50
N ALA A 156 39.01 18.12 -18.29
CA ALA A 156 38.97 19.46 -17.70
C ALA A 156 38.44 20.53 -18.70
N HIS A 157 38.54 20.26 -20.00
CA HIS A 157 38.05 21.17 -21.04
C HIS A 157 36.55 21.02 -21.36
N ILE A 158 35.90 19.93 -20.94
CA ILE A 158 34.46 19.74 -21.16
C ILE A 158 33.67 20.70 -20.25
N GLN A 159 34.03 20.82 -18.97
CA GLN A 159 33.32 21.75 -18.07
C GLN A 159 33.42 23.24 -18.47
N ALA A 160 34.49 23.65 -19.15
CA ALA A 160 34.68 25.02 -19.60
C ALA A 160 33.95 25.35 -20.93
N VAL A 161 33.60 24.32 -21.73
CA VAL A 161 32.95 24.49 -23.04
C VAL A 161 31.41 24.48 -22.94
N PHE A 162 30.84 23.92 -21.87
CA PHE A 162 29.39 23.73 -21.70
C PHE A 162 28.73 24.70 -20.70
N ALA A 163 29.27 25.90 -20.51
CA ALA A 163 28.68 26.96 -19.68
C ALA A 163 27.52 27.74 -20.35
N GLY A 164 26.94 27.19 -21.43
CA GLY A 164 25.79 27.76 -22.15
C GLY A 164 24.50 27.00 -21.83
N SER A 165 23.44 27.72 -21.50
CA SER A 165 22.20 27.23 -20.87
C SER A 165 21.26 26.36 -21.72
N ASP A 166 21.68 25.80 -22.86
CA ASP A 166 20.78 25.11 -23.80
C ASP A 166 21.36 23.78 -24.35
N ASP A 167 22.02 22.97 -23.52
CA ASP A 167 22.42 21.61 -23.89
C ASP A 167 21.47 20.55 -23.27
N PRO A 168 20.66 19.83 -24.07
CA PRO A 168 19.78 18.76 -23.59
C PRO A 168 20.50 17.66 -22.79
N PHE A 169 21.79 17.43 -23.06
CA PHE A 169 22.59 16.43 -22.36
C PHE A 169 23.01 16.92 -20.96
N ALA A 170 23.42 18.18 -20.84
CA ALA A 170 23.66 18.83 -19.54
C ALA A 170 22.37 18.98 -18.71
N THR A 171 21.22 19.25 -19.35
CA THR A 171 19.91 19.28 -18.69
C THR A 171 19.47 17.89 -18.21
N ALA A 172 19.74 16.83 -18.96
CA ALA A 172 19.47 15.45 -18.55
C ALA A 172 20.39 14.97 -17.41
N LEU A 173 21.60 15.52 -17.31
CA LEU A 173 22.54 15.27 -16.20
C LEU A 173 22.26 16.16 -14.98
N SER A 174 21.54 17.28 -15.14
CA SER A 174 21.12 18.13 -14.04
C SER A 174 19.85 17.57 -13.39
N MET A 175 19.84 17.41 -12.06
CA MET A 175 18.62 17.04 -11.33
C MET A 175 17.49 18.02 -11.64
N SER A 176 16.34 17.51 -12.08
CA SER A 176 15.17 18.36 -12.22
C SER A 176 14.70 18.88 -10.85
N GLU A 177 14.04 20.03 -10.81
CA GLU A 177 13.44 20.53 -9.57
C GLU A 177 12.42 19.55 -8.97
N MET A 178 11.83 18.68 -9.80
CA MET A 178 10.91 17.62 -9.38
C MET A 178 11.66 16.47 -8.72
N ASP A 179 12.76 15.99 -9.30
CA ASP A 179 13.56 14.91 -8.70
C ASP A 179 14.16 15.38 -7.38
N ARG A 180 14.75 16.58 -7.35
CA ARG A 180 15.32 17.20 -6.15
C ARG A 180 14.33 17.19 -4.97
N ARG A 181 13.08 17.61 -5.19
CA ARG A 181 12.07 17.67 -4.10
C ARG A 181 11.55 16.29 -3.70
N ASN A 182 11.47 15.33 -4.61
CA ASN A 182 10.96 13.99 -4.33
C ASN A 182 11.99 13.12 -3.62
N ASP A 183 13.23 13.15 -4.11
CA ASP A 183 14.37 12.37 -3.64
C ASP A 183 14.96 12.93 -2.34
N ALA A 184 14.71 14.20 -2.02
CA ALA A 184 15.20 14.84 -0.81
C ALA A 184 14.88 13.99 0.43
N TRP A 185 15.91 13.70 1.22
CA TRP A 185 15.81 13.05 2.51
C TRP A 185 17.08 13.38 3.31
N LEU A 186 16.94 13.58 4.62
CA LEU A 186 18.08 13.90 5.48
C LEU A 186 18.69 12.62 6.05
N PRO A 187 19.89 12.21 5.63
CA PRO A 187 20.56 11.07 6.23
C PRO A 187 20.96 11.38 7.68
N GLY A 188 21.00 10.34 8.50
CA GLY A 188 21.60 10.37 9.83
C GLY A 188 23.08 10.75 9.77
N GLU A 189 23.65 11.16 10.92
CA GLU A 189 25.02 11.68 10.95
C GLU A 189 26.07 10.66 10.49
N ALA A 190 25.91 9.38 10.88
CA ALA A 190 26.79 8.29 10.47
C ALA A 190 26.77 8.12 8.94
N THR A 191 25.58 7.95 8.36
CA THR A 191 25.37 7.82 6.91
C THR A 191 25.92 9.03 6.16
N ARG A 192 25.63 10.25 6.65
CA ARG A 192 26.13 11.49 6.06
C ARG A 192 27.66 11.55 6.03
N GLY A 193 28.31 11.04 7.07
CA GLY A 193 29.76 10.91 7.14
C GLY A 193 30.30 10.02 6.00
N VAL A 194 29.68 8.86 5.80
CA VAL A 194 30.04 7.92 4.72
C VAL A 194 29.82 8.55 3.34
N LEU A 195 28.65 9.17 3.10
CA LEU A 195 28.34 9.80 1.81
C LEU A 195 29.31 10.94 1.46
N ARG A 196 29.77 11.71 2.45
CA ARG A 196 30.81 12.74 2.26
C ARG A 196 32.16 12.12 1.91
N ALA A 197 32.53 11.02 2.54
CA ALA A 197 33.77 10.31 2.23
C ALA A 197 33.76 9.75 0.79
N VAL A 198 32.62 9.18 0.37
CA VAL A 198 32.39 8.71 -1.01
C VAL A 198 32.51 9.86 -2.01
N ALA A 199 31.89 11.01 -1.73
CA ALA A 199 31.97 12.17 -2.61
C ALA A 199 33.39 12.78 -2.73
N ALA A 200 34.23 12.62 -1.70
CA ALA A 200 35.57 13.21 -1.66
C ALA A 200 36.64 12.40 -2.43
N GLN A 201 36.42 11.12 -2.72
CA GLN A 201 37.40 10.27 -3.39
C GLN A 201 37.07 10.07 -4.87
N GLN A 202 37.80 10.77 -5.75
CA GLN A 202 37.63 10.67 -7.21
C GLN A 202 38.30 9.42 -7.84
N ARG A 203 39.14 8.67 -7.10
CA ARG A 203 39.80 7.43 -7.55
C ARG A 203 40.07 6.47 -6.38
N GLY A 204 39.35 5.35 -6.32
CA GLY A 204 39.54 4.26 -5.34
C GLY A 204 38.23 3.75 -4.76
N ALA A 205 38.15 2.45 -4.43
CA ALA A 205 36.98 1.87 -3.78
C ALA A 205 36.93 2.32 -2.31
N VAL A 206 35.90 3.08 -1.93
CA VAL A 206 35.62 3.33 -0.51
C VAL A 206 35.27 2.00 0.12
N PHE A 207 36.09 1.54 1.06
CA PHE A 207 35.75 0.37 1.86
C PHE A 207 34.70 0.80 2.89
N VAL A 208 33.44 0.53 2.57
CA VAL A 208 32.35 0.65 3.55
C VAL A 208 32.13 -0.72 4.16
N ASP A 209 32.19 -0.80 5.49
CA ASP A 209 31.96 -2.05 6.20
C ASP A 209 30.60 -2.64 5.82
N LYS A 210 30.59 -3.95 5.58
CA LYS A 210 29.39 -4.69 5.13
C LYS A 210 28.20 -4.53 6.09
N GLU A 211 28.47 -4.30 7.37
CA GLU A 211 27.45 -4.09 8.41
C GLU A 211 26.68 -2.77 8.22
N ASN A 212 27.25 -1.82 7.49
CA ASN A 212 26.64 -0.53 7.16
C ASN A 212 25.95 -0.53 5.80
N LEU A 213 25.81 -1.68 5.12
CA LEU A 213 25.17 -1.78 3.81
C LEU A 213 23.96 -2.69 3.89
N THR A 214 22.97 -2.44 3.05
CA THR A 214 21.82 -3.34 2.95
C THR A 214 22.16 -4.55 2.08
N MET A 215 21.70 -5.72 2.53
CA MET A 215 21.94 -7.00 1.85
C MET A 215 20.63 -7.80 1.67
N PRO A 216 19.61 -7.22 1.01
CA PRO A 216 18.33 -7.87 0.83
C PRO A 216 18.41 -9.03 -0.17
N GLY A 217 17.51 -9.99 0.02
CA GLY A 217 17.28 -11.06 -0.94
C GLY A 217 15.98 -11.79 -0.61
N LEU A 218 15.37 -12.40 -1.62
CA LEU A 218 14.08 -13.07 -1.45
C LEU A 218 14.18 -14.22 -0.45
N ARG A 219 13.24 -14.27 0.50
CA ARG A 219 13.27 -15.22 1.63
C ARG A 219 12.30 -16.39 1.46
N PHE A 220 11.23 -16.21 0.69
CA PHE A 220 10.17 -17.21 0.53
C PHE A 220 9.71 -17.30 -0.92
N ASP A 221 9.59 -18.55 -1.37
CA ASP A 221 9.10 -18.92 -2.71
C ASP A 221 7.64 -19.37 -2.68
N ASN A 222 7.19 -19.89 -1.54
CA ASN A 222 5.83 -20.42 -1.38
C ASN A 222 4.86 -19.35 -0.90
N ILE A 223 4.37 -18.55 -1.83
CA ILE A 223 3.09 -17.89 -1.64
C ILE A 223 2.04 -18.97 -1.91
N GLN A 224 1.20 -19.25 -0.91
CA GLN A 224 0.10 -20.23 -1.03
C GLN A 224 -0.62 -20.05 -2.37
N GLY A 225 -1.01 -21.16 -3.01
CA GLY A 225 -1.68 -21.15 -4.31
C GLY A 225 -3.03 -20.43 -4.31
N ASP A 226 -3.79 -20.60 -5.38
CA ASP A 226 -5.11 -20.00 -5.53
C ASP A 226 -6.11 -20.65 -4.56
N ALA A 227 -6.26 -20.06 -3.37
CA ALA A 227 -7.12 -20.57 -2.30
C ALA A 227 -8.59 -20.71 -2.74
N VAL A 228 -9.06 -19.90 -3.69
CA VAL A 228 -10.39 -20.02 -4.28
C VAL A 228 -10.47 -21.29 -5.11
N LYS A 229 -9.46 -21.56 -5.95
CA LYS A 229 -9.38 -22.79 -6.75
C LYS A 229 -9.29 -24.05 -5.88
N ASP A 230 -8.53 -24.01 -4.79
CA ASP A 230 -8.46 -25.11 -3.83
C ASP A 230 -9.83 -25.38 -3.18
N LEU A 231 -10.56 -24.32 -2.83
CA LEU A 231 -11.90 -24.43 -2.27
C LEU A 231 -12.91 -24.96 -3.30
N MET A 232 -12.81 -24.53 -4.57
CA MET A 232 -13.61 -25.07 -5.67
C MET A 232 -13.34 -26.55 -5.87
N LEU A 233 -12.07 -26.97 -5.83
CA LEU A 233 -11.70 -28.38 -5.98
C LEU A 233 -12.36 -29.22 -4.87
N ARG A 234 -12.30 -28.73 -3.62
CA ARG A 234 -12.87 -29.42 -2.46
C ARG A 234 -14.39 -29.52 -2.48
N PHE A 235 -15.09 -28.47 -2.92
CA PHE A 235 -16.55 -28.37 -2.76
C PHE A 235 -17.38 -28.48 -4.05
N LEU A 236 -16.77 -28.23 -5.21
CA LEU A 236 -17.43 -28.23 -6.53
C LEU A 236 -16.80 -29.26 -7.50
N GLY A 237 -15.64 -29.83 -7.14
CA GLY A 237 -14.93 -30.84 -7.90
C GLY A 237 -14.01 -30.29 -9.00
N GLU A 238 -13.21 -31.19 -9.58
CA GLU A 238 -12.15 -30.85 -10.56
C GLU A 238 -12.67 -30.10 -11.78
N LYS A 239 -13.82 -30.51 -12.34
CA LYS A 239 -14.40 -29.88 -13.53
C LYS A 239 -14.77 -28.42 -13.29
N ALA A 240 -15.21 -28.07 -12.09
CA ALA A 240 -15.54 -26.69 -11.74
C ALA A 240 -14.26 -25.88 -11.51
N ALA A 241 -13.30 -26.43 -10.74
CA ALA A 241 -12.02 -25.79 -10.49
C ALA A 241 -11.21 -25.52 -11.78
N ALA A 242 -11.30 -26.41 -12.77
CA ALA A 242 -10.63 -26.25 -14.06
C ALA A 242 -11.19 -25.10 -14.92
N LYS A 243 -12.42 -24.64 -14.65
CA LYS A 243 -13.01 -23.47 -15.34
C LYS A 243 -12.41 -22.16 -14.85
N ARG A 244 -11.83 -22.12 -13.65
CA ARG A 244 -11.19 -20.93 -13.10
C ARG A 244 -9.86 -20.69 -13.80
N GLN A 245 -9.82 -19.67 -14.64
CA GLN A 245 -8.64 -19.20 -15.36
C GLN A 245 -8.31 -17.79 -14.89
N VAL A 246 -7.30 -17.69 -14.04
CA VAL A 246 -6.82 -16.43 -13.46
C VAL A 246 -5.41 -16.17 -14.01
N LEU A 247 -5.08 -14.90 -14.24
CA LEU A 247 -3.73 -14.52 -14.68
C LEU A 247 -2.71 -14.89 -13.60
N ASN A 248 -1.64 -15.55 -14.01
CA ASN A 248 -0.47 -15.86 -13.19
C ASN A 248 0.76 -15.10 -13.72
N ALA A 249 1.89 -15.23 -13.03
CA ALA A 249 3.13 -14.55 -13.44
C ALA A 249 3.64 -14.98 -14.82
N ASP A 250 3.31 -16.19 -15.30
CA ASP A 250 3.68 -16.67 -16.64
C ASP A 250 2.80 -16.10 -17.76
N SER A 251 1.58 -15.65 -17.40
CA SER A 251 0.58 -15.16 -18.35
C SER A 251 0.75 -13.69 -18.74
N VAL A 252 1.71 -12.98 -18.13
CA VAL A 252 1.93 -11.54 -18.33
C VAL A 252 3.38 -11.24 -18.73
N GLU A 253 3.57 -10.05 -19.29
CA GLU A 253 4.90 -9.53 -19.60
C GLU A 253 5.79 -9.48 -18.35
N GLN A 254 7.05 -9.89 -18.48
CA GLN A 254 8.03 -9.84 -17.38
C GLN A 254 8.57 -8.42 -17.19
N SER A 255 7.69 -7.48 -16.89
CA SER A 255 8.00 -6.05 -16.72
C SER A 255 7.01 -5.37 -15.76
N PHE A 256 7.22 -4.08 -15.50
CA PHE A 256 6.27 -3.27 -14.72
C PHE A 256 4.87 -3.21 -15.37
N VAL A 257 4.75 -3.40 -16.69
CA VAL A 257 3.46 -3.42 -17.38
C VAL A 257 2.66 -4.66 -16.97
N GLY A 258 3.30 -5.84 -17.00
CA GLY A 258 2.67 -7.07 -16.53
C GLY A 258 2.34 -7.04 -15.04
N LEU A 259 3.20 -6.41 -14.24
CA LEU A 259 2.94 -6.22 -12.81
C LEU A 259 1.69 -5.37 -12.56
N LYS A 260 1.54 -4.25 -13.27
CA LYS A 260 0.33 -3.42 -13.21
C LYS A 260 -0.92 -4.19 -13.64
N GLN A 261 -0.81 -5.04 -14.66
CA GLN A 261 -1.92 -5.87 -15.11
C GLN A 261 -2.38 -6.84 -14.01
N LEU A 262 -1.46 -7.59 -13.40
CA LEU A 262 -1.79 -8.52 -12.30
C LEU A 262 -2.43 -7.80 -11.12
N ILE A 263 -1.87 -6.65 -10.73
CA ILE A 263 -2.41 -5.80 -9.67
C ILE A 263 -3.85 -5.34 -9.99
N SER A 264 -4.09 -4.84 -11.20
CA SER A 264 -5.40 -4.35 -11.63
C SER A 264 -6.47 -5.44 -11.66
N CYS A 265 -6.07 -6.69 -11.92
CA CYS A 265 -6.95 -7.86 -11.89
C CYS A 265 -7.03 -8.52 -10.50
N ARG A 266 -6.50 -7.89 -9.44
CA ARG A 266 -6.46 -8.40 -8.07
C ARG A 266 -5.74 -9.76 -7.91
N ASN A 267 -4.77 -10.03 -8.79
CA ASN A 267 -3.91 -11.22 -8.71
C ASN A 267 -2.63 -10.89 -7.95
N TRP A 268 -2.79 -10.54 -6.68
CA TRP A 268 -1.69 -10.03 -5.84
C TRP A 268 -0.65 -11.10 -5.54
N ARG A 269 -1.04 -12.38 -5.41
CA ARG A 269 -0.06 -13.46 -5.17
C ARG A 269 0.81 -13.67 -6.41
N ALA A 270 0.21 -13.71 -7.59
CA ALA A 270 0.93 -13.73 -8.86
C ALA A 270 1.81 -12.48 -9.05
N ALA A 271 1.34 -11.30 -8.62
CA ALA A 271 2.12 -10.06 -8.68
C ALA A 271 3.37 -10.13 -7.79
N VAL A 272 3.28 -10.73 -6.61
CA VAL A 272 4.44 -10.95 -5.73
C VAL A 272 5.44 -11.92 -6.36
N ASP A 273 4.98 -12.99 -7.02
CA ASP A 273 5.86 -13.91 -7.78
C ASP A 273 6.59 -13.16 -8.90
N LEU A 274 5.86 -12.37 -9.70
CA LEU A 274 6.46 -11.55 -10.75
C LEU A 274 7.49 -10.55 -10.19
N CYS A 275 7.21 -9.88 -9.07
CA CYS A 275 8.20 -9.06 -8.39
C CYS A 275 9.46 -9.85 -8.03
N GLY A 276 9.31 -11.10 -7.57
CA GLY A 276 10.45 -11.98 -7.27
C GLY A 276 11.31 -12.28 -8.50
N ARG A 277 10.70 -12.55 -9.65
CA ARG A 277 11.40 -12.76 -10.93
C ARG A 277 12.16 -11.51 -11.37
N LEU A 278 11.51 -10.35 -11.28
CA LEU A 278 12.12 -9.07 -11.63
C LEU A 278 13.30 -8.73 -10.70
N LEU A 279 13.15 -8.93 -9.38
CA LEU A 279 14.23 -8.74 -8.41
C LEU A 279 15.39 -9.73 -8.64
N THR A 280 15.09 -10.95 -9.08
CA THR A 280 16.11 -11.92 -9.50
C THR A 280 16.91 -11.44 -10.70
N ALA A 281 16.26 -10.81 -11.69
CA ALA A 281 16.95 -10.17 -12.81
C ALA A 281 17.85 -9.00 -12.38
N HIS A 282 17.50 -8.29 -11.31
CA HIS A 282 18.35 -7.28 -10.67
C HIS A 282 19.44 -7.87 -9.74
N GLY A 283 19.56 -9.20 -9.66
CA GLY A 283 20.57 -9.86 -8.82
C GLY A 283 20.24 -9.87 -7.32
N GLN A 284 18.99 -9.58 -6.96
CA GLN A 284 18.47 -9.49 -5.57
C GLN A 284 17.43 -10.58 -5.28
N GLY A 285 17.46 -11.66 -6.06
CA GLY A 285 16.55 -12.80 -6.00
C GLY A 285 16.84 -13.79 -4.86
N TYR A 286 16.39 -15.03 -5.05
CA TYR A 286 16.65 -16.13 -4.11
C TYR A 286 18.14 -16.42 -3.94
N GLY A 287 18.54 -16.75 -2.71
CA GLY A 287 19.94 -17.04 -2.35
C GLY A 287 20.85 -15.80 -2.31
N LYS A 288 20.30 -14.59 -2.45
CA LYS A 288 21.07 -13.33 -2.38
C LYS A 288 21.01 -12.63 -1.03
N SER A 289 20.18 -13.11 -0.11
CA SER A 289 20.07 -12.58 1.26
C SER A 289 21.44 -12.62 1.96
N GLY A 290 21.86 -11.49 2.53
CA GLY A 290 23.16 -11.37 3.21
C GLY A 290 24.36 -11.21 2.27
N LEU A 291 24.14 -11.05 0.96
CA LEU A 291 25.19 -10.71 0.00
C LEU A 291 25.12 -9.22 -0.38
N PRO A 292 26.25 -8.58 -0.71
CA PRO A 292 26.25 -7.20 -1.20
C PRO A 292 25.36 -7.03 -2.43
N THR A 293 24.50 -6.02 -2.43
CA THR A 293 23.62 -5.69 -3.54
C THR A 293 23.88 -4.27 -4.04
N SER A 294 23.62 -4.03 -5.32
CA SER A 294 23.60 -2.67 -5.87
C SER A 294 22.15 -2.25 -6.04
N HIS A 295 21.81 -1.08 -5.51
CA HIS A 295 20.46 -0.52 -5.64
C HIS A 295 20.34 0.39 -6.85
N THR A 296 19.12 0.40 -7.39
CA THR A 296 18.64 1.33 -8.39
C THR A 296 17.29 1.85 -7.95
N THR A 297 16.82 2.94 -8.56
CA THR A 297 15.43 3.41 -8.37
C THR A 297 14.43 2.30 -8.68
N ASP A 298 14.70 1.53 -9.73
CA ASP A 298 13.82 0.47 -10.21
C ASP A 298 13.79 -0.73 -9.24
N SER A 299 14.94 -1.16 -8.73
CA SER A 299 15.02 -2.26 -7.78
C SER A 299 14.34 -1.92 -6.45
N LEU A 300 14.51 -0.70 -5.94
CA LEU A 300 13.84 -0.26 -4.70
C LEU A 300 12.33 -0.08 -4.89
N GLN A 301 11.89 0.37 -6.08
CA GLN A 301 10.48 0.40 -6.42
C GLN A 301 9.87 -1.02 -6.48
N LEU A 302 10.59 -2.00 -7.04
CA LEU A 302 10.15 -3.41 -7.03
C LEU A 302 10.04 -3.97 -5.62
N TRP A 303 11.03 -3.70 -4.76
CA TRP A 303 10.97 -4.06 -3.34
C TRP A 303 9.77 -3.42 -2.65
N PHE A 304 9.54 -2.13 -2.84
CA PHE A 304 8.38 -1.45 -2.27
C PHE A 304 7.06 -2.12 -2.71
N VAL A 305 6.89 -2.38 -4.01
CA VAL A 305 5.67 -3.04 -4.51
C VAL A 305 5.52 -4.44 -3.93
N ARG A 306 6.60 -5.24 -3.89
CA ARG A 306 6.58 -6.58 -3.29
C ARG A 306 6.16 -6.55 -1.83
N LEU A 307 6.77 -5.68 -1.02
CA LEU A 307 6.50 -5.55 0.40
C LEU A 307 5.08 -5.04 0.64
N ALA A 308 4.61 -4.06 -0.14
CA ALA A 308 3.24 -3.57 -0.06
C ALA A 308 2.22 -4.66 -0.38
N LEU A 309 2.46 -5.49 -1.40
CA LEU A 309 1.60 -6.62 -1.74
C LEU A 309 1.57 -7.68 -0.63
N LEU A 310 2.70 -7.96 0.02
CA LEU A 310 2.75 -8.90 1.15
C LEU A 310 1.92 -8.39 2.34
N VAL A 311 2.06 -7.11 2.69
CA VAL A 311 1.24 -6.47 3.72
C VAL A 311 -0.24 -6.48 3.32
N LYS A 312 -0.54 -6.23 2.04
CA LYS A 312 -1.90 -6.26 1.51
C LYS A 312 -2.53 -7.65 1.57
N LEU A 313 -1.74 -8.71 1.42
CA LEU A 313 -2.15 -10.11 1.59
C LEU A 313 -2.22 -10.56 3.06
N GLY A 314 -1.91 -9.67 4.03
CA GLY A 314 -1.85 -10.01 5.46
C GLY A 314 -0.64 -10.85 5.85
N LEU A 315 0.35 -10.99 4.97
CA LEU A 315 1.57 -11.76 5.19
C LEU A 315 2.63 -10.90 5.92
N PHE A 316 2.28 -10.37 7.08
CA PHE A 316 3.10 -9.38 7.80
C PHE A 316 4.47 -9.93 8.23
N GLN A 317 4.55 -11.19 8.70
CA GLN A 317 5.82 -11.81 9.07
C GLN A 317 6.75 -11.96 7.88
N ASN A 318 6.20 -12.32 6.71
CA ASN A 318 6.96 -12.42 5.47
C ASN A 318 7.49 -11.04 5.03
N ALA A 319 6.64 -10.02 5.07
CA ALA A 319 7.04 -8.66 4.77
C ALA A 319 8.18 -8.19 5.70
N GLU A 320 8.13 -8.49 7.00
CA GLU A 320 9.17 -8.09 7.95
C GLU A 320 10.50 -8.81 7.71
N MET A 321 10.47 -10.12 7.44
CA MET A 321 11.68 -10.87 7.12
C MET A 321 12.41 -10.35 5.87
N GLU A 322 11.68 -9.80 4.90
CA GLU A 322 12.26 -9.16 3.71
C GLU A 322 12.60 -7.67 3.92
N PHE A 323 11.98 -6.99 4.89
CA PHE A 323 12.32 -5.62 5.29
C PHE A 323 13.58 -5.55 6.17
N GLU A 324 13.81 -6.55 7.02
CA GLU A 324 14.90 -6.57 8.02
C GLU A 324 16.29 -6.21 7.44
N PRO A 325 16.71 -6.71 6.26
CA PRO A 325 18.00 -6.37 5.67
C PRO A 325 18.15 -4.90 5.23
N PHE A 326 17.05 -4.14 5.15
CA PHE A 326 17.07 -2.71 4.86
C PHE A 326 17.27 -1.83 6.11
N GLY A 327 17.19 -2.44 7.31
CA GLY A 327 17.33 -1.75 8.58
C GLY A 327 16.37 -0.57 8.72
N ASN A 328 16.88 0.60 9.10
CA ASN A 328 16.10 1.82 9.30
C ASN A 328 15.87 2.64 8.01
N LEU A 329 16.19 2.09 6.83
CA LEU A 329 16.14 2.80 5.55
C LEU A 329 17.04 4.05 5.50
N ASP A 330 18.13 4.05 6.26
CA ASP A 330 19.11 5.14 6.32
C ASP A 330 20.52 4.72 5.90
N GLN A 331 20.72 3.48 5.43
CA GLN A 331 22.05 3.02 5.03
C GLN A 331 22.57 3.77 3.78
N PRO A 332 23.89 4.00 3.65
CA PRO A 332 24.46 4.82 2.59
C PRO A 332 24.12 4.35 1.17
N ASP A 333 24.06 3.03 0.94
CA ASP A 333 23.70 2.41 -0.33
C ASP A 333 22.25 2.63 -0.77
N LEU A 334 21.43 3.29 0.06
CA LEU A 334 20.08 3.72 -0.29
C LEU A 334 20.01 5.17 -0.80
N TYR A 335 21.16 5.84 -0.95
CA TYR A 335 21.29 7.23 -1.40
C TYR A 335 21.98 7.33 -2.75
N TYR A 336 21.59 8.31 -3.57
CA TYR A 336 22.19 8.52 -4.89
C TYR A 336 23.69 8.85 -4.79
N GLU A 337 24.07 9.60 -3.74
CA GLU A 337 25.46 10.02 -3.50
C GLU A 337 26.43 8.85 -3.30
N TYR A 338 25.93 7.66 -2.95
CA TYR A 338 26.74 6.46 -2.83
C TYR A 338 27.19 5.90 -4.19
N TYR A 339 26.47 6.21 -5.27
CA TYR A 339 26.75 5.74 -6.63
C TYR A 339 27.10 6.90 -7.58
N PRO A 340 28.19 7.64 -7.35
CA PRO A 340 28.52 8.85 -8.12
C PRO A 340 28.76 8.58 -9.62
N HIS A 341 29.17 7.37 -9.98
CA HIS A 341 29.36 6.95 -11.38
C HIS A 341 28.05 6.67 -12.11
N VAL A 342 26.99 6.29 -11.39
CA VAL A 342 25.67 5.95 -11.95
C VAL A 342 24.75 7.16 -11.92
N TYR A 343 24.82 7.96 -10.85
CA TYR A 343 23.98 9.14 -10.64
C TYR A 343 24.83 10.39 -10.35
N PRO A 344 25.59 10.87 -11.36
CA PRO A 344 26.47 12.03 -11.18
C PRO A 344 25.67 13.28 -10.78
N GLY A 345 26.03 13.91 -9.66
CA GLY A 345 25.37 15.13 -9.18
C GLY A 345 23.98 14.95 -8.58
N ARG A 346 23.40 13.74 -8.61
CA ARG A 346 22.10 13.47 -7.97
C ARG A 346 22.27 13.29 -6.46
N ARG A 347 21.29 13.76 -5.70
CA ARG A 347 21.32 13.75 -4.23
C ARG A 347 19.99 13.31 -3.64
N GLY A 348 20.05 12.76 -2.44
CA GLY A 348 18.88 12.30 -1.70
C GLY A 348 18.75 10.77 -1.71
N SER A 349 17.62 10.29 -1.22
CA SER A 349 17.38 8.86 -1.07
C SER A 349 16.62 8.29 -2.27
N MET A 350 17.03 7.10 -2.70
CA MET A 350 16.28 6.29 -3.68
C MET A 350 15.05 5.62 -3.06
N VAL A 351 14.93 5.61 -1.72
CA VAL A 351 13.83 4.95 -1.01
C VAL A 351 12.56 5.78 -1.14
N PRO A 352 11.48 5.24 -1.74
CA PRO A 352 10.21 5.95 -1.83
C PRO A 352 9.70 6.34 -0.45
N PHE A 353 9.16 7.56 -0.31
CA PHE A 353 8.58 8.02 0.96
C PHE A 353 7.53 7.04 1.51
N SER A 354 6.73 6.46 0.62
CA SER A 354 5.73 5.43 0.89
C SER A 354 6.34 4.18 1.53
N MET A 355 7.51 3.74 1.05
CA MET A 355 8.21 2.60 1.64
C MET A 355 8.63 2.87 3.09
N ARG A 356 8.99 4.13 3.41
CA ARG A 356 9.29 4.55 4.79
C ARG A 356 8.07 4.50 5.70
N ILE A 357 6.90 4.92 5.19
CA ILE A 357 5.63 4.80 5.91
C ILE A 357 5.26 3.32 6.11
N LEU A 358 5.34 2.50 5.06
CA LEU A 358 5.05 1.06 5.14
C LEU A 358 5.95 0.36 6.16
N HIS A 359 7.25 0.64 6.14
CA HIS A 359 8.22 0.10 7.10
C HIS A 359 7.92 0.49 8.55
N ALA A 360 7.45 1.72 8.77
CA ALA A 360 7.05 2.18 10.09
C ALA A 360 5.72 1.53 10.53
N GLU A 361 4.73 1.48 9.65
CA GLU A 361 3.40 0.92 9.91
C GLU A 361 3.42 -0.60 10.11
N LEU A 362 4.30 -1.34 9.44
CA LEU A 362 4.33 -2.81 9.48
C LEU A 362 4.36 -3.39 10.90
N GLN A 363 5.13 -2.76 11.79
CA GLN A 363 5.34 -3.22 13.16
C GLN A 363 4.04 -3.30 13.97
N GLN A 364 3.09 -2.41 13.70
CA GLN A 364 1.82 -2.41 14.42
C GLN A 364 0.99 -3.68 14.13
N TYR A 365 1.11 -4.23 12.91
CA TYR A 365 0.43 -5.46 12.51
C TYR A 365 1.12 -6.73 13.03
N LEU A 366 2.37 -6.61 13.49
CA LEU A 366 3.12 -7.67 14.15
C LEU A 366 2.93 -7.68 15.68
N GLY A 367 2.09 -6.78 16.21
CA GLY A 367 1.88 -6.63 17.65
C GLY A 367 2.87 -5.70 18.35
N ASN A 368 3.66 -4.92 17.60
CA ASN A 368 4.66 -3.98 18.11
C ASN A 368 4.29 -2.51 17.79
N PRO A 369 3.14 -1.98 18.24
CA PRO A 369 2.71 -0.64 17.88
C PRO A 369 3.59 0.48 18.47
N GLN A 370 4.30 0.24 19.58
CA GLN A 370 5.24 1.23 20.14
C GLN A 370 6.43 1.47 19.21
N GLU A 371 7.01 0.39 18.66
CA GLU A 371 8.07 0.50 17.64
C GLU A 371 7.55 1.20 16.37
N SER A 372 6.29 0.97 16.00
CA SER A 372 5.65 1.69 14.89
C SER A 372 5.60 3.20 15.16
N LEU A 373 5.16 3.63 16.35
CA LEU A 373 5.17 5.03 16.75
C LEU A 373 6.57 5.62 16.78
N ASP A 374 7.57 4.91 17.31
CA ASP A 374 8.95 5.37 17.34
C ASP A 374 9.50 5.60 15.92
N ARG A 375 9.26 4.65 15.00
CA ARG A 375 9.62 4.78 13.59
C ARG A 375 8.90 5.97 12.93
N LEU A 376 7.60 6.14 13.17
CA LEU A 376 6.83 7.28 12.65
C LEU A 376 7.31 8.62 13.21
N HIS A 377 7.71 8.69 14.48
CA HIS A 377 8.30 9.87 15.11
C HIS A 377 9.65 10.25 14.47
N ARG A 378 10.48 9.27 14.09
CA ARG A 378 11.72 9.52 13.33
C ARG A 378 11.41 10.12 11.95
N VAL A 379 10.44 9.55 11.22
CA VAL A 379 10.01 10.08 9.91
C VAL A 379 9.45 11.49 10.05
N LYS A 380 8.61 11.74 11.08
CA LYS A 380 8.08 13.07 11.42
C LYS A 380 9.20 14.08 11.65
N THR A 381 10.21 13.71 12.42
CA THR A 381 11.35 14.59 12.74
C THR A 381 12.09 15.04 11.48
N VAL A 382 12.35 14.11 10.55
CA VAL A 382 12.98 14.43 9.27
C VAL A 382 12.09 15.35 8.42
N CYS A 383 10.80 15.04 8.28
CA CYS A 383 9.85 15.88 7.52
C CYS A 383 9.76 17.30 8.08
N SER A 384 9.64 17.44 9.41
CA SER A 384 9.61 18.74 10.08
C SER A 384 10.90 19.52 9.88
N LYS A 385 12.06 18.86 9.91
CA LYS A 385 13.35 19.53 9.67
C LYS A 385 13.48 20.04 8.24
N ILE A 386 13.04 19.26 7.26
CA ILE A 386 13.02 19.68 5.84
C ILE A 386 12.08 20.87 5.65
N LEU A 387 10.88 20.84 6.23
CA LEU A 387 9.96 21.97 6.20
C LEU A 387 10.56 23.23 6.84
N ALA A 388 11.19 23.10 8.00
CA ALA A 388 11.84 24.22 8.68
C ALA A 388 12.96 24.83 7.82
N ASN A 389 13.75 24.00 7.14
CA ASN A 389 14.77 24.49 6.20
C ASN A 389 14.13 25.30 5.06
N LEU A 390 13.07 24.78 4.44
CA LEU A 390 12.36 25.45 3.35
C LEU A 390 11.71 26.78 3.78
N GLU A 391 11.14 26.83 4.99
CA GLU A 391 10.55 28.04 5.58
C GLU A 391 11.60 29.11 5.89
N GLN A 392 12.84 28.70 6.21
CA GLN A 392 13.99 29.58 6.39
C GLN A 392 14.63 30.03 5.06
N GLY A 393 14.09 29.60 3.92
CA GLY A 393 14.60 29.93 2.60
C GLY A 393 15.79 29.07 2.13
N LEU A 394 16.10 27.99 2.84
CA LEU A 394 17.12 27.01 2.46
C LEU A 394 16.54 25.94 1.51
N ALA A 395 17.41 25.13 0.91
CA ALA A 395 17.01 23.87 0.26
C ALA A 395 16.60 22.81 1.30
N GLU A 396 16.03 21.68 0.85
CA GLU A 396 15.56 20.60 1.73
C GLU A 396 16.69 20.05 2.62
N ASP A 397 17.90 19.95 2.08
CA ASP A 397 19.12 19.52 2.78
C ASP A 397 19.73 20.58 3.71
N GLY A 398 19.16 21.81 3.71
CA GLY A 398 19.65 22.95 4.48
C GLY A 398 20.74 23.76 3.77
N ALA A 399 21.08 23.44 2.52
CA ALA A 399 22.06 24.21 1.75
C ALA A 399 21.50 25.56 1.26
N MET A 400 22.39 26.53 1.09
CA MET A 400 22.11 27.79 0.39
C MET A 400 22.07 27.50 -1.12
N SER A 401 20.88 27.22 -1.66
CA SER A 401 20.67 26.97 -3.09
C SER A 401 19.71 27.99 -3.69
N SER A 402 19.95 28.36 -4.95
CA SER A 402 19.05 29.23 -5.73
C SER A 402 17.82 28.43 -6.18
N VAL A 403 16.94 28.09 -5.25
CA VAL A 403 15.64 27.49 -5.57
C VAL A 403 14.67 28.60 -5.96
N THR A 404 13.97 28.44 -7.09
CA THR A 404 12.92 29.36 -7.50
C THR A 404 11.84 29.47 -6.43
N GLN A 405 11.18 30.64 -6.31
CA GLN A 405 10.12 30.80 -5.30
C GLN A 405 8.96 29.83 -5.53
N GLU A 406 8.62 29.55 -6.79
CA GLU A 406 7.63 28.55 -7.19
C GLU A 406 8.07 27.12 -6.83
N GLY A 407 9.32 26.76 -7.14
CA GLY A 407 9.89 25.46 -6.78
C GLY A 407 9.91 25.24 -5.27
N ARG A 408 10.22 26.27 -4.48
CA ARG A 408 10.15 26.23 -3.02
C ARG A 408 8.72 26.02 -2.51
N GLN A 409 7.74 26.74 -3.06
CA GLN A 409 6.34 26.55 -2.69
C GLN A 409 5.86 25.13 -3.03
N ALA A 410 6.28 24.57 -4.17
CA ALA A 410 6.00 23.19 -4.52
C ALA A 410 6.62 22.19 -3.54
N SER A 411 7.88 22.40 -3.13
CA SER A 411 8.53 21.59 -2.07
C SER A 411 7.79 21.70 -0.75
N VAL A 412 7.40 22.91 -0.30
CA VAL A 412 6.64 23.10 0.94
C VAL A 412 5.30 22.37 0.89
N ARG A 413 4.56 22.45 -0.22
CA ARG A 413 3.30 21.70 -0.40
C ARG A 413 3.52 20.19 -0.31
N LEU A 414 4.53 19.67 -1.00
CA LEU A 414 4.88 18.24 -0.98
C LEU A 414 5.23 17.77 0.44
N TRP A 415 6.14 18.47 1.12
CA TRP A 415 6.60 18.08 2.46
C TRP A 415 5.55 18.29 3.55
N ARG A 416 4.66 19.28 3.40
CA ARG A 416 3.50 19.46 4.28
C ARG A 416 2.51 18.31 4.11
N SER A 417 2.27 17.87 2.88
CA SER A 417 1.45 16.68 2.62
C SER A 417 2.09 15.40 3.17
N ARG A 418 3.40 15.20 2.99
CA ARG A 418 4.14 14.08 3.60
C ARG A 418 4.04 14.08 5.13
N LEU A 419 4.22 15.24 5.77
CA LEU A 419 4.08 15.37 7.22
C LEU A 419 2.64 15.08 7.67
N GLY A 420 1.63 15.58 6.95
CA GLY A 420 0.23 15.24 7.16
C GLY A 420 -0.01 13.72 7.12
N ARG A 421 0.59 13.02 6.15
CA ARG A 421 0.48 11.56 6.03
C ARG A 421 1.11 10.85 7.22
N VAL A 422 2.27 11.28 7.71
CA VAL A 422 2.89 10.72 8.91
C VAL A 422 1.99 10.90 10.13
N MET A 423 1.43 12.10 10.30
CA MET A 423 0.51 12.40 11.41
C MET A 423 -0.75 11.52 11.34
N TYR A 424 -1.26 11.26 10.13
CA TYR A 424 -2.38 10.35 9.91
C TYR A 424 -2.01 8.91 10.30
N SER A 425 -0.85 8.40 9.85
CA SER A 425 -0.34 7.08 10.23
C SER A 425 -0.14 6.95 11.74
N MET A 426 0.31 8.00 12.42
CA MET A 426 0.42 8.02 13.89
C MET A 426 -0.95 7.94 14.56
N ALA A 427 -1.95 8.68 14.07
CA ALA A 427 -3.32 8.62 14.57
C ALA A 427 -3.93 7.21 14.42
N ASN A 428 -3.69 6.56 13.28
CA ASN A 428 -4.08 5.15 13.06
C ASN A 428 -3.41 4.19 14.05
N CYS A 429 -2.11 4.36 14.30
CA CYS A 429 -1.39 3.51 15.24
C CYS A 429 -1.91 3.69 16.68
N LEU A 430 -2.19 4.92 17.11
CA LEU A 430 -2.81 5.21 18.40
C LEU A 430 -4.21 4.60 18.51
N LEU A 431 -5.00 4.66 17.43
CA LEU A 431 -6.30 4.03 17.37
C LEU A 431 -6.20 2.50 17.51
N LEU A 432 -5.24 1.87 16.82
CA LEU A 432 -4.97 0.43 16.94
C LEU A 432 -4.54 0.03 18.36
N MET A 433 -3.76 0.89 19.01
CA MET A 433 -3.40 0.74 20.43
C MET A 433 -4.58 0.93 21.38
N LYS A 434 -5.74 1.36 20.87
CA LYS A 434 -6.93 1.72 21.66
C LYS A 434 -6.69 2.89 22.62
N ASP A 435 -5.70 3.73 22.33
CA ASP A 435 -5.51 5.01 23.01
C ASP A 435 -6.37 6.07 22.31
N TYR A 436 -7.68 5.99 22.59
CA TYR A 436 -8.67 6.79 21.87
C TYR A 436 -8.53 8.29 22.13
N VAL A 437 -8.07 8.69 23.32
CA VAL A 437 -7.88 10.12 23.65
C VAL A 437 -6.78 10.71 22.78
N LEU A 438 -5.59 10.08 22.77
CA LEU A 438 -4.49 10.53 21.94
C LEU A 438 -4.79 10.38 20.44
N ALA A 439 -5.52 9.34 20.04
CA ALA A 439 -5.95 9.17 18.65
C ALA A 439 -6.83 10.34 18.18
N VAL A 440 -7.83 10.74 18.98
CA VAL A 440 -8.70 11.89 18.65
C VAL A 440 -7.91 13.20 18.58
N GLU A 441 -6.99 13.44 19.51
CA GLU A 441 -6.09 14.60 19.45
C GLU A 441 -5.21 14.59 18.19
N ALA A 442 -4.69 13.41 17.83
CA ALA A 442 -3.88 13.24 16.62
C ALA A 442 -4.70 13.49 15.35
N TYR A 443 -5.94 12.99 15.25
CA TYR A 443 -6.83 13.27 14.12
C TYR A 443 -7.19 14.76 14.02
N HIS A 444 -7.41 15.45 15.15
CA HIS A 444 -7.57 16.91 15.14
C HIS A 444 -6.31 17.64 14.62
N ALA A 445 -5.12 17.13 14.93
CA ALA A 445 -3.89 17.67 14.36
C ALA A 445 -3.78 17.41 12.85
N VAL A 446 -4.30 16.28 12.36
CA VAL A 446 -4.34 15.92 10.93
C VAL A 446 -5.22 16.88 10.12
N ILE A 447 -6.35 17.35 10.67
CA ILE A 447 -7.24 18.34 10.02
C ILE A 447 -6.47 19.60 9.59
N LYS A 448 -5.43 20.00 10.33
CA LYS A 448 -4.60 21.17 9.97
C LYS A 448 -3.81 20.97 8.67
N TYR A 449 -3.54 19.72 8.29
CA TYR A 449 -2.83 19.37 7.07
C TYR A 449 -3.78 19.08 5.90
N TYR A 450 -4.99 18.59 6.20
CA TYR A 450 -6.03 18.24 5.23
C TYR A 450 -7.35 18.93 5.59
N PRO A 451 -7.44 20.27 5.50
CA PRO A 451 -8.65 21.00 5.84
C PRO A 451 -9.85 20.61 4.95
N GLU A 452 -9.61 20.14 3.74
CA GLU A 452 -10.63 19.63 2.82
C GLU A 452 -11.27 18.32 3.30
N GLN A 453 -10.60 17.57 4.19
CA GLN A 453 -11.07 16.31 4.76
C GLN A 453 -11.65 16.48 6.17
N GLU A 454 -11.80 17.72 6.64
CA GLU A 454 -12.34 18.02 7.98
C GLU A 454 -13.68 17.28 8.25
N PRO A 455 -14.68 17.30 7.34
CA PRO A 455 -15.94 16.58 7.57
C PRO A 455 -15.75 15.06 7.73
N GLN A 456 -14.86 14.45 6.94
CA GLN A 456 -14.59 13.02 6.94
C GLN A 456 -13.88 12.62 8.24
N LEU A 457 -12.87 13.39 8.65
CA LEU A 457 -12.10 13.18 9.88
C LEU A 457 -12.97 13.35 11.12
N LEU A 458 -13.83 14.37 11.17
CA LEU A 458 -14.80 14.56 12.26
C LEU A 458 -15.82 13.41 12.30
N SER A 459 -16.27 12.92 11.14
CA SER A 459 -17.10 11.71 11.05
C SER A 459 -16.35 10.49 11.60
N GLY A 460 -15.07 10.33 11.27
CA GLY A 460 -14.19 9.30 11.81
C GLY A 460 -14.09 9.34 13.33
N ILE A 461 -13.81 10.52 13.90
CA ILE A 461 -13.76 10.74 15.35
C ILE A 461 -15.11 10.41 16.02
N GLY A 462 -16.23 10.78 15.40
CA GLY A 462 -17.56 10.42 15.87
C GLY A 462 -17.78 8.90 15.89
N ARG A 463 -17.32 8.19 14.86
CA ARG A 463 -17.37 6.70 14.82
C ARG A 463 -16.48 6.05 15.87
N ILE A 464 -15.28 6.59 16.13
CA ILE A 464 -14.41 6.14 17.23
C ILE A 464 -15.13 6.31 18.57
N SER A 465 -15.83 7.44 18.75
CA SER A 465 -16.62 7.73 19.96
C SER A 465 -17.78 6.73 20.14
N LEU A 466 -18.44 6.31 19.05
CA LEU A 466 -19.43 5.22 19.10
C LEU A 466 -18.81 3.88 19.50
N GLN A 467 -17.61 3.57 18.98
CA GLN A 467 -16.91 2.32 19.28
C GLN A 467 -16.57 2.18 20.78
N ILE A 468 -16.24 3.28 21.46
CA ILE A 468 -15.98 3.30 22.91
C ILE A 468 -17.26 3.44 23.76
N GLY A 469 -18.43 3.63 23.12
CA GLY A 469 -19.71 3.80 23.79
C GLY A 469 -20.04 5.24 24.23
N ASP A 470 -19.25 6.23 23.83
CA ASP A 470 -19.54 7.65 24.08
C ASP A 470 -20.46 8.22 22.99
N ILE A 471 -21.75 7.88 23.11
CA ILE A 471 -22.80 8.31 22.19
C ILE A 471 -22.96 9.84 22.17
N LYS A 472 -22.73 10.51 23.31
CA LYS A 472 -22.92 11.96 23.44
C LYS A 472 -21.84 12.72 22.67
N THR A 473 -20.59 12.30 22.82
CA THR A 473 -19.48 12.90 22.07
C THR A 473 -19.59 12.58 20.58
N ALA A 474 -19.99 11.37 20.21
CA ALA A 474 -20.28 11.02 18.82
C ALA A 474 -21.33 11.94 18.19
N GLU A 475 -22.46 12.15 18.88
CA GLU A 475 -23.52 13.05 18.44
C GLU A 475 -23.01 14.48 18.22
N LYS A 476 -22.22 15.01 19.16
CA LYS A 476 -21.60 16.34 19.03
C LYS A 476 -20.74 16.44 17.76
N TYR A 477 -19.86 15.46 17.52
CA TYR A 477 -19.01 15.46 16.32
C TYR A 477 -19.82 15.37 15.03
N PHE A 478 -20.88 14.56 15.00
CA PHE A 478 -21.76 14.50 13.83
C PHE A 478 -22.54 15.80 13.60
N GLN A 479 -22.96 16.49 14.65
CA GLN A 479 -23.54 17.84 14.53
C GLN A 479 -22.53 18.86 14.01
N ASP A 480 -21.26 18.76 14.40
CA ASP A 480 -20.20 19.61 13.85
C ASP A 480 -19.97 19.32 12.36
N VAL A 481 -19.99 18.04 11.94
CA VAL A 481 -19.98 17.67 10.52
C VAL A 481 -21.14 18.33 9.78
N GLU A 482 -22.36 18.29 10.31
CA GLU A 482 -23.53 18.93 9.69
C GLU A 482 -23.32 20.44 9.49
N LYS A 483 -22.74 21.15 10.47
CA LYS A 483 -22.44 22.59 10.34
C LYS A 483 -21.38 22.87 9.26
N VAL A 484 -20.36 22.02 9.16
CA VAL A 484 -19.30 22.18 8.15
C VAL A 484 -19.86 21.86 6.76
N THR A 485 -20.66 20.79 6.63
CA THR A 485 -21.27 20.38 5.34
C THR A 485 -22.44 21.24 4.89
N GLN A 486 -23.14 21.95 5.78
CA GLN A 486 -24.15 22.95 5.36
C GLN A 486 -23.57 24.02 4.44
N LYS A 487 -22.26 24.25 4.50
CA LYS A 487 -21.54 25.18 3.61
C LYS A 487 -21.16 24.56 2.26
N LEU A 488 -21.21 23.23 2.16
CA LEU A 488 -20.82 22.43 1.01
C LEU A 488 -22.08 21.83 0.38
N ASP A 489 -22.71 22.55 -0.55
CA ASP A 489 -23.91 22.04 -1.23
C ASP A 489 -23.52 20.92 -2.20
N GLY A 490 -23.64 19.67 -1.74
CA GLY A 490 -23.22 18.50 -2.51
C GLY A 490 -23.93 17.23 -2.07
N LEU A 491 -24.24 16.36 -3.03
CA LEU A 491 -24.87 15.06 -2.80
C LEU A 491 -24.08 14.22 -1.78
N GLN A 492 -22.74 14.24 -1.90
CA GLN A 492 -21.84 13.52 -1.00
C GLN A 492 -21.92 14.01 0.45
N GLY A 493 -22.04 15.32 0.67
CA GLY A 493 -22.24 15.90 2.00
C GLY A 493 -23.54 15.42 2.64
N LYS A 494 -24.63 15.37 1.85
CA LYS A 494 -25.93 14.86 2.32
C LYS A 494 -25.86 13.38 2.69
N ILE A 495 -25.22 12.55 1.86
CA ILE A 495 -25.04 11.11 2.14
C ILE A 495 -24.22 10.91 3.42
N MET A 496 -23.13 11.66 3.60
CA MET A 496 -22.30 11.57 4.81
C MET A 496 -23.06 11.94 6.09
N VAL A 497 -23.87 13.00 6.05
CA VAL A 497 -24.73 13.38 7.19
C VAL A 497 -25.74 12.27 7.51
N LEU A 498 -26.41 11.73 6.49
CA LEU A 498 -27.36 10.62 6.66
C LEU A 498 -26.67 9.37 7.22
N MET A 499 -25.44 9.06 6.76
CA MET A 499 -24.63 7.95 7.28
C MET A 499 -24.35 8.14 8.77
N ASN A 500 -23.90 9.32 9.16
CA ASN A 500 -23.59 9.64 10.55
C ASN A 500 -24.83 9.53 11.46
N ARG A 501 -25.99 10.00 11.00
CA ARG A 501 -27.28 9.83 11.71
C ARG A 501 -27.67 8.37 11.84
N ALA A 502 -27.50 7.58 10.78
CA ALA A 502 -27.76 6.14 10.81
C ALA A 502 -26.85 5.43 11.83
N PHE A 503 -25.55 5.75 11.85
CA PHE A 503 -24.60 5.20 12.83
C PHE A 503 -24.91 5.63 14.26
N LEU A 504 -25.36 6.86 14.49
CA LEU A 504 -25.79 7.31 15.81
C LEU A 504 -26.98 6.49 16.31
N HIS A 505 -27.98 6.24 15.46
CA HIS A 505 -29.12 5.40 15.82
C HIS A 505 -28.74 3.93 16.03
N LEU A 506 -27.78 3.41 15.27
CA LEU A 506 -27.18 2.10 15.56
C LEU A 506 -26.56 2.08 16.97
N GLY A 507 -25.80 3.13 17.33
CA GLY A 507 -25.23 3.31 18.67
C GLY A 507 -26.27 3.34 19.80
N GLN A 508 -27.48 3.81 19.49
CA GLN A 508 -28.61 3.89 20.41
C GLN A 508 -29.49 2.62 20.43
N ASN A 509 -29.12 1.57 19.69
CA ASN A 509 -29.93 0.37 19.44
C ASN A 509 -31.29 0.65 18.76
N ASN A 510 -31.43 1.80 18.10
CA ASN A 510 -32.63 2.13 17.34
C ASN A 510 -32.49 1.68 15.89
N PHE A 511 -32.58 0.36 15.67
CA PHE A 511 -32.40 -0.26 14.36
C PHE A 511 -33.46 0.17 13.32
N ALA A 512 -34.66 0.56 13.78
CA ALA A 512 -35.73 1.01 12.90
C ALA A 512 -35.39 2.36 12.23
N GLU A 513 -34.94 3.34 13.02
CA GLU A 513 -34.52 4.63 12.48
C GLU A 513 -33.20 4.52 11.68
N ALA A 514 -32.24 3.72 12.16
CA ALA A 514 -31.02 3.46 11.40
C ALA A 514 -31.32 2.89 10.01
N HIS A 515 -32.20 1.88 9.92
CA HIS A 515 -32.67 1.34 8.65
C HIS A 515 -33.33 2.39 7.77
N ARG A 516 -34.15 3.29 8.34
CA ARG A 516 -34.80 4.37 7.59
C ARG A 516 -33.78 5.28 6.92
N PHE A 517 -32.74 5.71 7.64
CA PHE A 517 -31.67 6.54 7.09
C PHE A 517 -30.84 5.82 6.04
N PHE A 518 -30.46 4.56 6.25
CA PHE A 518 -29.77 3.80 5.20
C PHE A 518 -30.64 3.60 3.95
N THR A 519 -31.94 3.38 4.10
CA THR A 519 -32.87 3.30 2.97
C THR A 519 -32.98 4.63 2.22
N GLU A 520 -32.92 5.76 2.93
CA GLU A 520 -32.88 7.09 2.32
C GLU A 520 -31.60 7.28 1.49
N ILE A 521 -30.45 6.87 2.01
CA ILE A 521 -29.19 6.88 1.27
C ILE A 521 -29.31 6.04 0.00
N LEU A 522 -29.86 4.83 0.08
CA LEU A 522 -30.02 3.95 -1.08
C LEU A 522 -31.01 4.46 -2.14
N ARG A 523 -31.90 5.40 -1.78
CA ARG A 523 -32.73 6.10 -2.77
C ARG A 523 -31.95 7.16 -3.53
N MET A 524 -30.94 7.74 -2.90
CA MET A 524 -30.07 8.78 -3.47
C MET A 524 -28.90 8.18 -4.25
N ASP A 525 -28.31 7.13 -3.70
CA ASP A 525 -27.20 6.35 -4.25
C ASP A 525 -27.53 4.86 -4.10
N PRO A 526 -28.23 4.27 -5.08
CA PRO A 526 -28.56 2.85 -5.10
C PRO A 526 -27.32 1.94 -5.14
N THR A 527 -26.15 2.50 -5.48
CA THR A 527 -24.89 1.76 -5.59
C THR A 527 -24.08 1.71 -4.30
N ASN A 528 -24.58 2.31 -3.23
CA ASN A 528 -23.89 2.39 -1.96
C ASN A 528 -23.84 1.03 -1.24
N ALA A 529 -22.80 0.24 -1.49
CA ALA A 529 -22.61 -1.09 -0.89
C ALA A 529 -22.62 -1.05 0.65
N VAL A 530 -22.04 0.00 1.25
CA VAL A 530 -21.96 0.17 2.71
C VAL A 530 -23.35 0.39 3.31
N ALA A 531 -24.13 1.32 2.76
CA ALA A 531 -25.48 1.60 3.24
C ALA A 531 -26.40 0.38 3.04
N ASN A 532 -26.25 -0.34 1.92
CA ASN A 532 -27.04 -1.54 1.64
C ASN A 532 -26.76 -2.63 2.66
N ASN A 533 -25.48 -2.91 2.91
CA ASN A 533 -25.09 -3.88 3.92
C ASN A 533 -25.60 -3.51 5.32
N ASN A 534 -25.41 -2.26 5.74
CA ASN A 534 -25.82 -1.82 7.06
C ASN A 534 -27.36 -1.81 7.21
N ALA A 535 -28.11 -1.49 6.16
CA ALA A 535 -29.56 -1.65 6.13
C ALA A 535 -29.99 -3.12 6.30
N ALA A 536 -29.34 -4.06 5.59
CA ALA A 536 -29.62 -5.48 5.74
C ALA A 536 -29.34 -5.97 7.18
N VAL A 537 -28.21 -5.57 7.76
CA VAL A 537 -27.90 -5.87 9.17
C VAL A 537 -29.00 -5.29 10.10
N CYS A 538 -29.49 -4.07 9.87
CA CYS A 538 -30.61 -3.53 10.64
C CYS A 538 -31.87 -4.40 10.51
N LEU A 539 -32.20 -4.88 9.31
CA LEU A 539 -33.34 -5.79 9.09
C LEU A 539 -33.19 -7.09 9.89
N LEU A 540 -31.98 -7.64 9.97
CA LEU A 540 -31.70 -8.81 10.81
C LEU A 540 -31.99 -8.53 12.29
N TYR A 541 -31.51 -7.41 12.83
CA TYR A 541 -31.77 -7.02 14.23
C TYR A 541 -33.24 -6.71 14.52
N LEU A 542 -34.01 -6.32 13.50
CA LEU A 542 -35.46 -6.17 13.58
C LEU A 542 -36.23 -7.50 13.45
N GLY A 543 -35.52 -8.64 13.39
CA GLY A 543 -36.11 -9.97 13.25
C GLY A 543 -36.59 -10.32 11.83
N LYS A 544 -36.28 -9.49 10.84
CA LYS A 544 -36.70 -9.62 9.44
C LYS A 544 -35.63 -10.33 8.59
N LEU A 545 -35.22 -11.54 9.00
CA LEU A 545 -34.15 -12.30 8.37
C LEU A 545 -34.36 -12.50 6.85
N LYS A 546 -35.59 -12.82 6.42
CA LYS A 546 -35.90 -13.02 4.99
C LYS A 546 -35.78 -11.74 4.16
N ASP A 547 -36.08 -10.59 4.75
CA ASP A 547 -35.96 -9.30 4.05
C ASP A 547 -34.48 -8.92 3.90
N SER A 548 -33.71 -9.11 4.98
CA SER A 548 -32.26 -8.91 4.97
C SER A 548 -31.56 -9.75 3.91
N LEU A 549 -31.86 -11.06 3.86
CA LEU A 549 -31.31 -11.97 2.87
C LEU A 549 -31.64 -11.56 1.45
N ARG A 550 -32.92 -11.28 1.16
CA ARG A 550 -33.35 -10.82 -0.16
C ARG A 550 -32.61 -9.56 -0.60
N GLN A 551 -32.37 -8.63 0.34
CA GLN A 551 -31.69 -7.39 0.04
C GLN A 551 -30.22 -7.61 -0.33
N LEU A 552 -29.47 -8.39 0.44
CA LEU A 552 -28.06 -8.69 0.12
C LEU A 552 -27.92 -9.61 -1.10
N GLU A 553 -28.79 -10.60 -1.26
CA GLU A 553 -28.81 -11.48 -2.43
C GLU A 553 -29.05 -10.66 -3.71
N ALA A 554 -30.02 -9.73 -3.69
CA ALA A 554 -30.29 -8.85 -4.82
C ALA A 554 -29.10 -7.95 -5.15
N MET A 555 -28.43 -7.40 -4.13
CA MET A 555 -27.23 -6.58 -4.32
C MET A 555 -26.12 -7.38 -5.00
N VAL A 556 -25.80 -8.57 -4.49
CA VAL A 556 -24.76 -9.44 -5.07
C VAL A 556 -25.12 -9.91 -6.48
N GLN A 557 -26.40 -10.17 -6.76
CA GLN A 557 -26.86 -10.57 -8.10
C GLN A 557 -26.83 -9.43 -9.12
N GLN A 558 -27.06 -8.18 -8.69
CA GLN A 558 -27.12 -7.01 -9.56
C GLN A 558 -25.76 -6.68 -10.18
N ASP A 559 -24.72 -6.59 -9.34
CA ASP A 559 -23.35 -6.43 -9.81
C ASP A 559 -22.37 -7.22 -8.92
N PRO A 560 -22.11 -8.49 -9.27
CA PRO A 560 -21.16 -9.30 -8.53
C PRO A 560 -19.76 -8.68 -8.45
N ARG A 561 -19.30 -7.91 -9.46
CA ARG A 561 -17.95 -7.33 -9.44
C ARG A 561 -17.82 -6.20 -8.42
N HIS A 562 -18.90 -5.46 -8.21
CA HIS A 562 -18.90 -4.31 -7.32
C HIS A 562 -19.34 -4.67 -5.89
N TYR A 563 -20.10 -5.74 -5.68
CA TYR A 563 -20.70 -6.06 -4.37
C TYR A 563 -20.19 -7.34 -3.69
N LEU A 564 -19.33 -8.14 -4.33
CA LEU A 564 -18.70 -9.32 -3.73
C LEU A 564 -17.54 -8.94 -2.77
N HIS A 565 -17.81 -8.05 -1.82
CA HIS A 565 -16.86 -7.72 -0.76
C HIS A 565 -16.95 -8.72 0.41
N GLU A 566 -15.81 -8.93 1.10
CA GLU A 566 -15.69 -9.92 2.18
C GLU A 566 -16.72 -9.74 3.30
N SER A 567 -17.00 -8.50 3.71
CA SER A 567 -17.99 -8.17 4.75
C SER A 567 -19.42 -8.51 4.35
N VAL A 568 -19.83 -8.21 3.12
CA VAL A 568 -21.14 -8.57 2.56
C VAL A 568 -21.29 -10.09 2.50
N LEU A 569 -20.27 -10.78 2.00
CA LEU A 569 -20.28 -12.24 1.88
C LEU A 569 -20.30 -12.91 3.24
N PHE A 570 -19.54 -12.41 4.21
CA PHE A 570 -19.57 -12.89 5.59
C PHE A 570 -20.96 -12.74 6.23
N ASN A 571 -21.63 -11.62 5.98
CA ASN A 571 -22.99 -11.40 6.47
C ASN A 571 -24.00 -12.34 5.80
N LEU A 572 -23.93 -12.49 4.48
CA LEU A 572 -24.77 -13.45 3.74
C LEU A 572 -24.57 -14.88 4.22
N THR A 573 -23.32 -15.35 4.35
CA THR A 573 -23.00 -16.73 4.74
C THR A 573 -23.45 -17.00 6.18
N THR A 574 -23.31 -16.02 7.07
CA THR A 574 -23.84 -16.09 8.44
C THR A 574 -25.37 -16.13 8.45
N MET A 575 -26.05 -15.32 7.64
CA MET A 575 -27.51 -15.37 7.56
C MET A 575 -28.04 -16.68 6.94
N TYR A 576 -27.31 -17.28 6.00
CA TYR A 576 -27.66 -18.61 5.46
C TYR A 576 -27.60 -19.70 6.52
N GLU A 577 -26.61 -19.67 7.42
CA GLU A 577 -26.54 -20.58 8.58
C GLU A 577 -27.73 -20.40 9.53
N LEU A 578 -28.23 -19.17 9.71
CA LEU A 578 -29.39 -18.87 10.55
C LEU A 578 -30.72 -19.29 9.91
N GLU A 579 -30.85 -19.14 8.58
CA GLU A 579 -32.12 -19.34 7.88
C GLU A 579 -32.40 -20.81 7.52
N SER A 580 -31.38 -21.56 7.08
CA SER A 580 -31.62 -22.72 6.22
C SER A 580 -30.73 -23.92 6.50
N SER A 581 -31.34 -25.11 6.46
CA SER A 581 -30.62 -26.39 6.33
C SER A 581 -29.88 -26.54 4.99
N ARG A 582 -30.19 -25.69 3.99
CA ARG A 582 -29.51 -25.62 2.69
C ARG A 582 -28.38 -24.57 2.64
N SER A 583 -27.88 -24.14 3.80
CA SER A 583 -26.79 -23.16 3.90
C SER A 583 -25.58 -23.54 3.03
N MET A 584 -25.23 -24.84 2.99
CA MET A 584 -24.09 -25.33 2.21
C MET A 584 -24.23 -25.07 0.71
N GLN A 585 -25.40 -25.35 0.12
CA GLN A 585 -25.64 -25.13 -1.32
C GLN A 585 -25.59 -23.65 -1.67
N LYS A 586 -26.13 -22.78 -0.80
CA LYS A 586 -26.08 -21.34 -1.02
C LYS A 586 -24.64 -20.79 -0.93
N LYS A 587 -23.83 -21.30 0.02
CA LYS A 587 -22.40 -20.95 0.12
C LYS A 587 -21.59 -21.44 -1.09
N GLN A 588 -21.89 -22.63 -1.63
CA GLN A 588 -21.29 -23.14 -2.86
C GLN A 588 -21.61 -22.25 -4.06
N ALA A 589 -22.84 -21.75 -4.18
CA ALA A 589 -23.22 -20.81 -5.24
C ALA A 589 -22.46 -19.46 -5.11
N LEU A 590 -22.23 -18.97 -3.89
CA LEU A 590 -21.38 -17.80 -3.66
C LEU A 590 -19.92 -18.06 -4.06
N LEU A 591 -19.39 -19.25 -3.76
CA LEU A 591 -18.05 -19.65 -4.20
C LEU A 591 -17.94 -19.66 -5.73
N GLU A 592 -18.93 -20.18 -6.45
CA GLU A 592 -18.96 -20.13 -7.91
C GLU A 592 -18.97 -18.69 -8.45
N ALA A 593 -19.74 -17.79 -7.81
CA ALA A 593 -19.78 -16.38 -8.18
C ALA A 593 -18.43 -15.68 -7.97
N VAL A 594 -17.79 -15.90 -6.82
CA VAL A 594 -16.45 -15.37 -6.49
C VAL A 594 -15.41 -15.91 -7.47
N ALA A 595 -15.44 -17.21 -7.75
CA ALA A 595 -14.47 -17.88 -8.62
C ALA A 595 -14.40 -17.32 -10.04
N GLY A 596 -15.52 -16.82 -10.57
CA GLY A 596 -15.58 -16.22 -11.91
C GLY A 596 -15.14 -14.77 -11.99
N LYS A 597 -14.87 -14.09 -10.86
CA LYS A 597 -14.74 -12.62 -10.81
C LYS A 597 -13.55 -12.11 -10.01
N GLU A 598 -13.22 -12.73 -8.88
CA GLU A 598 -12.13 -12.28 -8.01
C GLU A 598 -10.81 -12.97 -8.35
N GLY A 599 -9.71 -12.23 -8.12
CA GLY A 599 -8.36 -12.70 -8.36
C GLY A 599 -7.88 -13.72 -7.33
N ASP A 600 -6.59 -14.03 -7.36
CA ASP A 600 -5.96 -14.98 -6.43
C ASP A 600 -5.85 -14.47 -4.98
N SER A 601 -6.16 -13.20 -4.72
CA SER A 601 -6.01 -12.54 -3.42
C SER A 601 -7.21 -12.68 -2.49
N PHE A 602 -8.34 -13.19 -2.99
CA PHE A 602 -9.60 -13.22 -2.27
C PHE A 602 -9.55 -14.00 -0.95
N ASN A 603 -10.03 -13.41 0.15
CA ASN A 603 -10.12 -14.06 1.44
C ASN A 603 -11.29 -15.05 1.50
N THR A 604 -11.01 -16.33 1.30
CA THR A 604 -12.02 -17.39 1.30
C THR A 604 -12.68 -17.64 2.66
N GLN A 605 -12.12 -17.12 3.76
CA GLN A 605 -12.68 -17.31 5.11
C GLN A 605 -14.07 -16.68 5.24
N CYS A 606 -14.36 -15.61 4.49
CA CYS A 606 -15.68 -14.95 4.52
C CYS A 606 -16.83 -15.87 4.06
N LEU A 607 -16.51 -16.93 3.29
CA LEU A 607 -17.51 -17.89 2.81
C LEU A 607 -17.93 -18.93 3.86
N LYS A 608 -17.19 -19.04 4.99
CA LYS A 608 -17.46 -20.01 6.07
C LYS A 608 -17.68 -21.43 5.56
N LEU A 609 -16.85 -21.85 4.60
CA LEU A 609 -16.85 -23.18 3.98
C LEU A 609 -15.78 -24.11 4.58
N ALA A 610 -14.87 -23.59 5.40
CA ALA A 610 -13.73 -24.31 5.97
C ALA A 610 -14.01 -24.87 7.35
#